data_AF-A0AA38I876-F1
#
_entry.id   AF-A0AA38I876-F1
#
_cell.length_a   1.000
_cell.length_b   1.000
_cell.length_c   1.000
_cell.angle_alpha   90.00
_cell.angle_beta   90.00
_cell.angle_gamma   90.00
#
_symmetry.space_group_name_H-M   'P 1'
#
loop_
_entity.id
_entity.type
_entity.pdbx_description
1 polymer ?
#
loop_
_entity_poly.entity_id
_entity_poly.type
_entity_poly.pdbx_seq_one_letter_code
_entity_poly.pdbx_strand_id
1 'polypeptide(L)'
;MIEVTAKLLHGHVFLSGETVECSISFTHPPLASHRVSQSHTDIFESLAWAAAQIHCQCFTDSKIQKDVDKTNLQPTFADTALGASSHDSGQIEIATKPKILFCDLRLSPGQTKTYIYREKVPADAPPSYRGQLVKYSYKIIIGTQRVNSPVKLLRVPIRVLPLCEVSLNDGALCNETTEELTPANPFLEIRQKETSLDISLQTLQNITARRNPNFYMISNTWGKVARFCLFKPAYKLGEDVIGTFDFTVATVNCMQVSVSLQCEEETMIDVNKEKSKQVRITTFSKHHEVCLGYKYMQLILPIPLHVTPAFNTHLVTLRWRLHFEFVTSTSKELEPPEIDQCGWQAPSEIPIETMVWSLPIRLYSTTPIHVAQGVQSNTVHKLVIR
;
A
#
# COMPACT_ATOMS: atom_id res chain seq x y z
N MET A 1 27.30 5.78 -27.52
CA MET A 1 26.72 5.13 -26.33
C MET A 1 26.21 6.19 -25.39
N ILE A 2 24.96 6.11 -24.94
CA ILE A 2 24.38 7.04 -23.96
C ILE A 2 23.87 6.26 -22.75
N GLU A 3 24.21 6.76 -21.57
CA GLU A 3 23.68 6.30 -20.30
C GLU A 3 22.53 7.21 -19.85
N VAL A 4 21.37 6.62 -19.63
CA VAL A 4 20.19 7.29 -19.08
C VAL A 4 20.05 6.87 -17.63
N THR A 5 20.14 7.82 -16.71
CA THR A 5 19.99 7.60 -15.27
C THR A 5 18.77 8.34 -14.76
N ALA A 6 17.86 7.64 -14.10
CA ALA A 6 16.70 8.22 -13.44
C ALA A 6 16.83 8.08 -11.92
N LYS A 7 16.70 9.18 -11.20
CA LYS A 7 16.79 9.24 -9.73
C LYS A 7 15.52 9.86 -9.16
N LEU A 8 14.84 9.14 -8.28
CA LEU A 8 13.72 9.69 -7.52
C LEU A 8 14.25 10.58 -6.38
N LEU A 9 13.73 11.81 -6.28
CA LEU A 9 14.25 12.81 -5.34
C LEU A 9 13.72 12.61 -3.92
N HIS A 10 12.45 12.23 -3.77
CA HIS A 10 11.74 12.16 -2.48
C HIS A 10 11.43 10.71 -2.03
N GLY A 11 12.16 9.73 -2.56
CA GLY A 11 11.91 8.31 -2.30
C GLY A 11 11.06 7.65 -3.39
N HIS A 12 10.65 6.39 -3.15
CA HIS A 12 9.97 5.55 -4.14
C HIS A 12 8.52 5.21 -3.76
N VAL A 13 8.02 5.80 -2.67
CA VAL A 13 6.64 5.64 -2.20
C VAL A 13 5.96 7.01 -2.27
N PHE A 14 4.72 7.04 -2.75
CA PHE A 14 3.92 8.25 -2.92
C PHE A 14 2.48 7.99 -2.50
N LEU A 15 1.75 9.01 -2.09
CA LEU A 15 0.30 8.97 -1.92
C LEU A 15 -0.41 9.20 -3.25
N SER A 16 -1.65 8.73 -3.34
CA SER A 16 -2.55 9.09 -4.43
C SER A 16 -2.77 10.61 -4.40
N GLY A 17 -2.64 11.29 -5.54
CA GLY A 17 -2.66 12.76 -5.60
C GLY A 17 -1.32 13.45 -5.29
N GLU A 18 -0.25 12.74 -4.94
CA GLU A 18 1.07 13.34 -4.71
C GLU A 18 1.83 13.63 -6.00
N THR A 19 2.68 14.65 -6.00
CA THR A 19 3.55 14.96 -7.15
C THR A 19 4.84 14.15 -7.08
N VAL A 20 5.06 13.30 -8.07
CA VAL A 20 6.27 12.52 -8.25
C VAL A 20 7.33 13.37 -8.92
N GLU A 21 8.53 13.38 -8.34
CA GLU A 21 9.68 14.08 -8.91
C GLU A 21 10.84 13.14 -9.21
N CYS A 22 11.25 13.11 -10.47
CA CYS A 22 12.33 12.27 -10.97
C CYS A 22 13.35 13.11 -11.74
N SER A 23 14.61 13.08 -11.31
CA SER A 23 15.74 13.63 -12.04
C SER A 23 16.21 12.63 -13.09
N ILE A 24 16.17 13.01 -14.36
CA ILE A 24 16.53 12.16 -15.49
C ILE A 24 17.75 12.77 -16.18
N SER A 25 18.87 12.06 -16.10
CA SER A 25 20.17 12.49 -16.65
C SER A 25 20.54 11.62 -17.86
N PHE A 26 20.96 12.29 -18.92
CA PHE A 26 21.48 11.68 -20.14
C PHE A 26 22.97 12.01 -20.21
N THR A 27 23.81 10.99 -20.14
CA THR A 27 25.27 11.12 -20.10
C THR A 27 25.87 10.40 -21.29
N HIS A 28 26.73 11.09 -22.04
CA HIS A 28 27.64 10.46 -22.98
C HIS A 28 28.95 10.17 -22.24
N PRO A 29 29.32 8.90 -21.95
CA PRO A 29 30.55 8.59 -21.25
C PRO A 29 31.79 9.15 -21.99
N PRO A 30 32.86 9.52 -21.28
CA PRO A 30 34.09 9.98 -21.93
C PRO A 30 34.70 8.84 -22.75
N LEU A 31 35.15 9.15 -23.98
CA LEU A 31 35.94 8.20 -24.77
C LEU A 31 37.40 8.21 -24.33
N ALA A 32 38.05 7.04 -24.35
CA ALA A 32 39.49 6.95 -24.15
C ALA A 32 40.24 7.71 -25.26
N SER A 33 41.32 8.41 -24.91
CA SER A 33 42.10 9.28 -25.80
C SER A 33 42.53 8.61 -27.11
N HIS A 34 42.86 7.31 -27.07
CA HIS A 34 43.26 6.51 -28.24
C HIS A 34 42.15 6.30 -29.28
N ARG A 35 40.87 6.37 -28.90
CA ARG A 35 39.73 6.24 -29.84
C ARG A 35 39.34 7.57 -30.47
N VAL A 36 39.57 8.67 -29.77
CA VAL A 36 39.28 10.04 -30.23
C VAL A 36 40.19 10.43 -31.40
N SER A 37 41.44 9.97 -31.39
CA SER A 37 42.42 10.26 -32.46
C SER A 37 42.23 9.45 -33.75
N GLN A 38 41.39 8.40 -33.74
CA GLN A 38 41.20 7.49 -34.88
C GLN A 38 39.84 7.62 -35.59
N SER A 39 38.93 8.46 -35.11
CA SER A 39 37.58 8.59 -35.68
C SER A 39 37.43 9.83 -36.58
N HIS A 40 36.99 9.64 -37.82
CA HIS A 40 36.65 10.70 -38.79
C HIS A 40 35.18 11.17 -38.70
N THR A 41 34.39 10.67 -37.75
CA THR A 41 32.96 10.95 -37.59
C THR A 41 32.69 11.93 -36.46
N ASP A 42 31.60 12.71 -36.57
CA ASP A 42 31.08 13.54 -35.48
C ASP A 42 31.06 12.76 -34.16
N ILE A 43 31.80 13.23 -33.16
CA ILE A 43 31.96 12.56 -31.86
C ILE A 43 30.71 12.74 -30.97
N PHE A 44 29.63 13.29 -31.54
CA PHE A 44 28.40 13.57 -30.82
C PHE A 44 27.46 12.38 -30.89
N GLU A 45 26.83 12.08 -29.77
CA GLU A 45 25.70 11.16 -29.76
C GLU A 45 24.40 11.96 -29.78
N SER A 46 23.51 11.58 -30.69
CA SER A 46 22.25 12.29 -30.92
C SER A 46 21.04 11.44 -30.53
N LEU A 47 20.23 11.95 -29.60
CA LEU A 47 18.92 11.41 -29.26
C LEU A 47 17.84 12.20 -29.97
N ALA A 48 16.99 11.50 -30.70
CA ALA A 48 15.87 12.09 -31.43
C ALA A 48 14.84 12.68 -30.47
N TRP A 49 14.52 12.00 -29.38
CA TRP A 49 13.59 12.51 -28.36
C TRP A 49 13.69 11.71 -27.08
N ALA A 50 13.18 12.29 -25.99
CA ALA A 50 12.84 11.56 -24.79
C ALA A 50 11.55 12.09 -24.18
N ALA A 51 10.75 11.20 -23.61
CA ALA A 51 9.50 11.53 -22.93
C ALA A 51 9.26 10.58 -21.75
N ALA A 52 8.56 11.08 -20.75
CA ALA A 52 8.25 10.35 -19.52
C ALA A 52 6.75 10.39 -19.18
N GLN A 53 6.23 9.31 -18.60
CA GLN A 53 4.86 9.20 -18.10
C GLN A 53 4.76 8.18 -16.96
N ILE A 54 3.70 8.25 -16.14
CA ILE A 54 3.40 7.27 -15.10
C ILE A 54 2.41 6.25 -15.66
N HIS A 55 2.70 4.95 -15.50
CA HIS A 55 1.82 3.84 -15.84
C HIS A 55 1.42 3.07 -14.58
N CYS A 56 0.13 2.77 -14.45
CA CYS A 56 -0.42 1.72 -13.60
C CYS A 56 -0.77 0.52 -14.47
N GLN A 57 -0.17 -0.63 -14.19
CA GLN A 57 -0.50 -1.90 -14.84
C GLN A 57 -1.31 -2.76 -13.88
N CYS A 58 -2.47 -3.22 -14.33
CA CYS A 58 -3.28 -4.21 -13.66
C CYS A 58 -2.99 -5.61 -14.22
N PHE A 59 -2.77 -6.57 -13.32
CA PHE A 59 -2.65 -7.99 -13.64
C PHE A 59 -3.75 -8.72 -12.89
N THR A 60 -4.58 -9.45 -13.62
CA THR A 60 -5.69 -10.23 -13.09
C THR A 60 -5.58 -11.69 -13.55
N ASP A 61 -6.16 -12.61 -12.79
CA ASP A 61 -6.43 -13.94 -13.31
C ASP A 61 -7.49 -13.83 -14.43
N SER A 62 -7.30 -14.62 -15.49
CA SER A 62 -8.16 -14.74 -16.67
C SER A 62 -9.65 -14.93 -16.39
N LYS A 63 -10.02 -15.38 -15.19
CA LYS A 63 -11.41 -15.65 -14.78
C LYS A 63 -12.17 -14.41 -14.31
N ILE A 64 -11.49 -13.34 -13.91
CA ILE A 64 -12.12 -12.14 -13.34
C ILE A 64 -12.81 -11.34 -14.45
N GLN A 65 -14.00 -10.81 -14.18
CA GLN A 65 -14.74 -9.96 -15.13
C GLN A 65 -13.83 -8.83 -15.60
N LYS A 66 -13.40 -8.91 -16.85
CA LYS A 66 -12.84 -7.78 -17.57
C LYS A 66 -14.06 -7.10 -18.15
N ASP A 67 -14.49 -5.97 -17.58
CA ASP A 67 -15.41 -5.11 -18.32
C ASP A 67 -14.65 -4.62 -19.55
N VAL A 68 -14.80 -5.38 -20.64
CA VAL A 68 -14.43 -4.98 -21.99
C VAL A 68 -15.54 -4.08 -22.50
N ASP A 69 -15.84 -3.02 -21.76
CA ASP A 69 -16.45 -1.85 -22.36
C ASP A 69 -15.34 -1.15 -23.13
N LYS A 70 -15.28 -1.50 -24.43
CA LYS A 70 -14.47 -0.88 -25.49
C LYS A 70 -14.83 0.60 -25.73
N THR A 71 -15.26 1.32 -24.70
CA THR A 71 -15.68 2.71 -24.77
C THR A 71 -14.83 3.53 -23.80
N ASN A 72 -13.76 4.12 -24.36
CA ASN A 72 -13.10 5.35 -23.90
C ASN A 72 -11.94 5.32 -22.89
N LEU A 73 -11.27 4.18 -22.66
CA LEU A 73 -9.97 4.17 -21.94
C LEU A 73 -8.85 3.41 -22.69
N GLN A 74 -8.89 3.37 -24.03
CA GLN A 74 -7.59 3.41 -24.70
C GLN A 74 -6.99 4.77 -24.35
N PRO A 75 -5.80 4.86 -23.72
CA PRO A 75 -5.14 6.15 -23.67
C PRO A 75 -5.03 6.61 -25.12
N THR A 76 -5.53 7.80 -25.43
CA THR A 76 -5.47 8.50 -26.73
C THR A 76 -4.05 8.66 -27.31
N PHE A 77 -3.07 8.01 -26.67
CA PHE A 77 -1.65 7.99 -26.97
C PHE A 77 -1.14 6.57 -27.26
N ALA A 78 -2.01 5.58 -27.52
CA ALA A 78 -1.62 4.25 -27.99
C ALA A 78 -0.74 4.32 -29.26
N ASP A 79 -0.92 5.37 -30.08
CA ASP A 79 -0.12 5.66 -31.28
C ASP A 79 1.20 6.39 -30.99
N THR A 80 1.47 6.76 -29.73
CA THR A 80 2.78 7.31 -29.35
C THR A 80 3.76 6.18 -29.05
N ALA A 81 5.03 6.38 -29.38
CA ALA A 81 6.12 5.40 -29.20
C ALA A 81 6.26 4.82 -27.78
N LEU A 82 5.65 5.45 -26.76
CA LEU A 82 5.61 4.96 -25.39
C LEU A 82 4.46 3.97 -25.12
N GLY A 83 3.37 4.04 -25.90
CA GLY A 83 2.20 3.15 -25.81
C GLY A 83 2.39 1.83 -26.56
N ALA A 84 3.21 1.82 -27.63
CA ALA A 84 3.42 0.67 -28.51
C ALA A 84 4.25 -0.50 -27.91
N SER A 85 4.61 -0.45 -26.63
CA SER A 85 5.48 -1.46 -25.97
C SER A 85 4.72 -2.32 -24.96
N SER A 86 3.53 -2.80 -25.34
CA SER A 86 2.70 -3.73 -24.58
C SER A 86 3.22 -5.17 -24.63
N HIS A 87 4.49 -5.40 -24.27
CA HIS A 87 5.07 -6.75 -24.14
C HIS A 87 4.96 -7.31 -22.71
N ASP A 88 4.39 -6.56 -21.77
CA ASP A 88 4.13 -7.01 -20.40
C ASP A 88 2.68 -7.53 -20.34
N SER A 89 2.44 -8.69 -19.72
CA SER A 89 1.13 -9.37 -19.70
C SER A 89 0.01 -8.63 -18.94
N GLY A 90 0.32 -7.46 -18.36
CA GLY A 90 -0.60 -6.63 -17.61
C GLY A 90 -1.25 -5.56 -18.49
N GLN A 91 -2.55 -5.35 -18.28
CA GLN A 91 -3.31 -4.28 -18.92
C GLN A 91 -2.93 -2.93 -18.31
N ILE A 92 -2.80 -1.91 -19.14
CA ILE A 92 -2.60 -0.54 -18.64
C ILE A 92 -3.96 -0.07 -18.12
N GLU A 93 -4.03 0.11 -16.80
CA GLU A 93 -5.21 0.62 -16.11
C GLU A 93 -5.25 2.15 -16.19
N ILE A 94 -4.09 2.78 -15.97
CA ILE A 94 -3.94 4.23 -15.97
C ILE A 94 -2.60 4.60 -16.61
N ALA A 95 -2.62 5.62 -17.45
CA ALA A 95 -1.43 6.28 -17.96
C ALA A 95 -1.61 7.80 -17.90
N THR A 96 -0.64 8.51 -17.31
CA THR A 96 -0.65 9.98 -17.34
C THR A 96 -0.26 10.50 -18.72
N LYS A 97 -0.55 11.77 -19.01
CA LYS A 97 -0.17 12.38 -20.28
C LYS A 97 1.37 12.38 -20.43
N PRO A 98 1.93 11.88 -21.55
CA PRO A 98 3.36 11.95 -21.80
C PRO A 98 3.91 13.39 -21.73
N LYS A 99 4.97 13.58 -20.95
CA LYS A 99 5.73 14.83 -20.91
C LYS A 99 7.02 14.66 -21.69
N ILE A 100 7.18 15.48 -22.72
CA ILE A 100 8.39 15.53 -23.56
C ILE A 100 9.51 16.20 -22.76
N LEU A 101 10.66 15.55 -22.66
CA LEU A 101 11.87 16.09 -22.03
C LEU A 101 12.69 16.91 -23.05
N PHE A 102 12.80 16.41 -24.29
CA PHE A 102 13.43 17.10 -25.43
C PHE A 102 13.04 16.44 -26.77
N CYS A 103 13.22 17.17 -27.88
CA CYS A 103 12.94 16.70 -29.26
C CYS A 103 14.17 16.67 -30.18
N ASP A 104 15.36 17.01 -29.67
CA ASP A 104 16.67 16.76 -30.28
C ASP A 104 17.71 17.06 -29.19
N LEU A 105 18.55 16.09 -28.86
CA LEU A 105 19.64 16.27 -27.91
C LEU A 105 20.93 15.69 -28.45
N ARG A 106 21.92 16.56 -28.63
CA ARG A 106 23.30 16.18 -28.95
C ARG A 106 24.17 16.30 -27.72
N LEU A 107 24.96 15.27 -27.45
CA LEU A 107 25.89 15.22 -26.31
C LEU A 107 27.32 14.95 -26.78
N SER A 108 28.24 15.82 -26.39
CA SER A 108 29.69 15.61 -26.51
C SER A 108 30.15 14.51 -25.54
N PRO A 109 31.28 13.83 -25.80
CA PRO A 109 31.87 12.90 -24.85
C PRO A 109 32.11 13.55 -23.49
N GLY A 110 31.69 12.90 -22.41
CA GLY A 110 31.75 13.41 -21.05
C GLY A 110 30.63 14.38 -20.68
N GLN A 111 29.79 14.81 -21.63
CA GLN A 111 28.69 15.73 -21.36
C GLN A 111 27.51 15.00 -20.72
N THR A 112 26.90 15.65 -19.72
CA THR A 112 25.65 15.22 -19.10
C THR A 112 24.62 16.32 -19.18
N LYS A 113 23.38 15.98 -19.55
CA LYS A 113 22.24 16.89 -19.46
C LYS A 113 21.15 16.27 -18.59
N THR A 114 20.63 17.05 -17.65
CA THR A 114 19.65 16.59 -16.66
C THR A 114 18.35 17.37 -16.79
N TYR A 115 17.22 16.65 -16.70
CA TYR A 115 15.87 17.18 -16.73
C TYR A 115 15.11 16.73 -15.48
N ILE A 116 14.20 17.57 -15.00
CA ILE A 116 13.34 17.23 -13.85
C ILE A 116 11.94 16.91 -14.38
N TYR A 117 11.53 15.66 -14.24
CA TYR A 117 10.17 15.22 -14.49
C TYR A 117 9.33 15.42 -13.23
N ARG A 118 8.21 16.14 -13.36
CA ARG A 118 7.21 16.32 -12.30
C ARG A 118 5.84 15.93 -12.82
N GLU A 119 5.15 15.03 -12.15
CA GLU A 119 3.80 14.58 -12.52
C GLU A 119 3.00 14.19 -11.28
N LYS A 120 1.72 14.55 -11.23
CA LYS A 120 0.83 14.19 -10.13
C LYS A 120 0.29 12.78 -10.36
N VAL A 121 0.36 11.92 -9.35
CA VAL A 121 -0.34 10.63 -9.37
C VAL A 121 -1.84 10.92 -9.37
N PRO A 122 -2.65 10.34 -10.29
CA PRO A 122 -4.08 10.58 -10.29
C PRO A 122 -4.70 10.14 -8.94
N ALA A 123 -5.61 10.94 -8.41
CA ALA A 123 -6.16 10.74 -7.06
C ALA A 123 -7.18 9.58 -7.01
N ASP A 124 -7.87 9.35 -8.14
CA ASP A 124 -8.81 8.28 -8.41
C ASP A 124 -8.14 6.94 -8.76
N ALA A 125 -6.81 6.92 -8.81
CA ALA A 125 -6.04 5.76 -9.22
C ALA A 125 -6.03 4.65 -8.16
N PRO A 126 -6.06 3.36 -8.54
CA PRO A 126 -5.94 2.26 -7.59
C PRO A 126 -4.56 2.30 -6.92
N PRO A 127 -4.43 1.99 -5.63
CA PRO A 127 -3.11 1.96 -5.01
C PRO A 127 -2.26 0.80 -5.55
N SER A 128 -0.95 0.87 -5.31
CA SER A 128 -0.07 -0.26 -5.54
C SER A 128 -0.42 -1.42 -4.60
N TYR A 129 -0.71 -2.58 -5.19
CA TYR A 129 -1.17 -3.75 -4.46
C TYR A 129 -0.70 -5.02 -5.16
N ARG A 130 -0.38 -6.05 -4.38
CA ARG A 130 -0.01 -7.38 -4.87
C ARG A 130 -0.78 -8.42 -4.07
N GLY A 131 -1.97 -8.74 -4.55
CA GLY A 131 -2.85 -9.77 -3.99
C GLY A 131 -2.67 -11.13 -4.64
N GLN A 132 -3.60 -12.03 -4.33
CA GLN A 132 -3.71 -13.34 -4.95
C GLN A 132 -4.53 -13.28 -6.25
N LEU A 133 -5.50 -12.37 -6.33
CA LEU A 133 -6.41 -12.24 -7.47
C LEU A 133 -6.02 -11.10 -8.40
N VAL A 134 -5.58 -9.98 -7.82
CA VAL A 134 -5.24 -8.75 -8.56
C VAL A 134 -3.89 -8.19 -8.11
N LYS A 135 -3.15 -7.62 -9.06
CA LYS A 135 -1.94 -6.83 -8.80
C LYS A 135 -1.98 -5.52 -9.58
N TYR A 136 -1.78 -4.41 -8.86
CA TYR A 136 -1.58 -3.08 -9.43
C TYR A 136 -0.11 -2.67 -9.25
N SER A 137 0.58 -2.40 -10.36
CA SER A 137 2.00 -2.06 -10.39
C SER A 137 2.22 -0.71 -11.04
N TYR A 138 2.87 0.21 -10.32
CA TYR A 138 3.19 1.53 -10.84
C TYR A 138 4.64 1.64 -11.31
N LYS A 139 4.84 2.27 -12.46
CA LYS A 139 6.17 2.53 -13.03
C LYS A 139 6.17 3.89 -13.72
N ILE A 140 7.22 4.69 -13.52
CA ILE A 140 7.53 5.82 -14.42
C ILE A 140 8.23 5.21 -15.63
N ILE A 141 7.66 5.42 -16.81
CA ILE A 141 8.19 4.95 -18.08
C ILE A 141 8.88 6.12 -18.76
N ILE A 142 10.19 6.00 -18.94
CA ILE A 142 11.01 6.98 -19.66
C ILE A 142 11.40 6.33 -20.98
N GLY A 143 10.80 6.80 -22.07
CA GLY A 143 11.19 6.38 -23.41
C GLY A 143 12.12 7.37 -24.05
N THR A 144 13.06 6.84 -24.80
CA THR A 144 14.07 7.61 -25.50
C THR A 144 14.44 6.86 -26.77
N GLN A 145 14.73 7.62 -27.82
CA GLN A 145 15.12 7.07 -29.10
C GLN A 145 16.42 7.71 -29.55
N ARG A 146 17.42 6.88 -29.86
CA ARG A 146 18.59 7.32 -30.62
C ARG A 146 18.22 7.38 -32.10
N VAL A 147 18.76 8.35 -32.82
CA VAL A 147 18.51 8.49 -34.27
C VAL A 147 18.84 7.15 -34.97
N ASN A 148 17.97 6.69 -35.87
CA ASN A 148 18.08 5.41 -36.58
C ASN A 148 18.09 4.15 -35.69
N SER A 149 17.63 4.24 -34.44
CA SER A 149 17.55 3.11 -33.51
C SER A 149 16.13 2.87 -33.01
N PRO A 150 15.79 1.64 -32.56
CA PRO A 150 14.51 1.40 -31.90
C PRO A 150 14.43 2.13 -30.55
N VAL A 151 13.19 2.41 -30.14
CA VAL A 151 12.89 3.05 -28.86
C VAL A 151 13.35 2.16 -27.71
N LYS A 152 14.00 2.76 -26.72
CA LYS A 152 14.39 2.10 -25.47
C LYS A 152 13.61 2.71 -24.31
N LEU A 153 13.26 1.87 -23.35
CA LEU A 153 12.39 2.23 -22.22
C LEU A 153 13.09 1.92 -20.91
N LEU A 154 13.28 2.94 -20.09
CA LEU A 154 13.69 2.82 -18.70
C LEU A 154 12.43 2.82 -17.83
N ARG A 155 12.29 1.82 -16.97
CA ARG A 155 11.15 1.64 -16.07
C ARG A 155 11.59 1.87 -14.64
N VAL A 156 11.04 2.88 -13.98
CA VAL A 156 11.32 3.21 -12.58
C VAL A 156 10.12 2.80 -11.74
N PRO A 157 10.17 1.70 -10.99
CA PRO A 157 9.08 1.27 -10.13
C PRO A 157 8.83 2.29 -9.03
N ILE A 158 7.56 2.61 -8.79
CA ILE A 158 7.12 3.41 -7.66
C ILE A 158 5.98 2.69 -6.95
N ARG A 159 5.79 2.96 -5.67
CA ARG A 159 4.68 2.45 -4.87
C ARG A 159 3.73 3.59 -4.55
N VAL A 160 2.46 3.42 -4.89
CA VAL A 160 1.37 4.35 -4.60
C VAL A 160 0.55 3.81 -3.44
N LEU A 161 0.34 4.63 -2.42
CA LEU A 161 -0.52 4.32 -1.28
C LEU A 161 -1.87 5.03 -1.45
N PRO A 162 -2.98 4.42 -1.00
CA PRO A 162 -4.28 5.05 -1.09
C PRO A 162 -4.33 6.22 -0.12
N LEU A 163 -4.80 7.37 -0.58
CA LEU A 163 -5.15 8.47 0.32
C LEU A 163 -6.64 8.38 0.58
N CYS A 164 -7.03 8.27 1.85
CA CYS A 164 -8.43 8.29 2.19
C CYS A 164 -8.91 9.74 2.12
N GLU A 165 -9.60 10.09 1.03
CA GLU A 165 -10.40 11.32 0.97
C GLU A 165 -11.64 11.09 1.84
N VAL A 166 -11.45 11.17 3.15
CA VAL A 166 -12.60 11.25 4.06
C VAL A 166 -13.29 12.55 3.72
N SER A 167 -14.45 12.43 3.11
CA SER A 167 -15.39 13.51 2.80
C SER A 167 -15.21 14.65 3.79
N LEU A 168 -14.81 15.82 3.28
CA LEU A 168 -14.68 17.09 4.00
C LEU A 168 -15.98 17.53 4.70
N ASN A 169 -17.05 16.74 4.62
CA ASN A 169 -18.36 17.00 5.19
C ASN A 169 -18.46 16.72 6.71
N ASP A 170 -17.56 15.95 7.30
CA ASP A 170 -17.53 15.69 8.76
C ASP A 170 -16.41 16.48 9.48
N GLY A 171 -15.68 17.33 8.73
CA GLY A 171 -14.65 18.25 9.21
C GLY A 171 -15.18 19.62 9.64
N ALA A 172 -16.50 19.83 9.61
CA ALA A 172 -17.15 21.09 10.00
C ALA A 172 -17.14 21.38 11.53
N LEU A 173 -16.24 20.78 12.33
CA LEU A 173 -16.26 20.97 13.78
C LEU A 173 -14.96 21.41 14.45
N CYS A 174 -13.83 21.62 13.74
CA CYS A 174 -12.60 22.00 14.48
C CYS A 174 -11.71 23.10 13.89
N ASN A 175 -11.77 23.44 12.59
CA ASN A 175 -10.81 24.40 12.03
C ASN A 175 -11.43 25.69 11.46
N GLU A 176 -12.64 25.65 10.88
CA GLU A 176 -13.26 26.85 10.29
C GLU A 176 -13.59 27.93 11.33
N THR A 177 -14.07 27.55 12.53
CA THR A 177 -14.37 28.54 13.59
C THR A 177 -13.15 28.98 14.39
N THR A 178 -12.01 28.29 14.26
CA THR A 178 -10.81 28.58 15.07
C THR A 178 -9.87 29.53 14.35
N GLU A 179 -9.78 29.49 13.02
CA GLU A 179 -8.93 30.44 12.26
C GLU A 179 -9.42 31.89 12.35
N GLU A 180 -10.74 32.13 12.40
CA GLU A 180 -11.30 33.49 12.58
C GLU A 180 -11.09 34.07 13.99
N LEU A 181 -10.73 33.25 14.99
CA LEU A 181 -10.57 33.67 16.39
C LEU A 181 -9.12 33.70 16.87
N THR A 182 -8.14 33.31 16.05
CA THR A 182 -6.73 33.47 16.42
C THR A 182 -6.30 34.93 16.26
N PRO A 183 -5.79 35.61 17.31
CA PRO A 183 -5.28 36.96 17.14
C PRO A 183 -4.14 36.93 16.12
N ALA A 184 -4.31 37.67 15.02
CA ALA A 184 -3.33 37.76 13.95
C ALA A 184 -2.03 38.32 14.51
N ASN A 185 -1.08 37.44 14.83
CA ASN A 185 0.22 37.83 15.34
C ASN A 185 1.05 38.38 14.17
N PRO A 186 1.37 39.68 14.16
CA PRO A 186 2.08 40.32 13.05
C PRO A 186 3.55 39.89 12.92
N PHE A 187 4.07 39.07 13.84
CA PHE A 187 5.42 38.51 13.80
C PHE A 187 5.46 37.03 13.37
N LEU A 188 4.30 36.38 13.18
CA LEU A 188 4.24 35.05 12.59
C LEU A 188 4.35 35.19 11.07
N GLU A 189 5.42 34.67 10.49
CA GLU A 189 5.61 34.58 9.04
C GLU A 189 4.34 34.03 8.39
N ILE A 190 3.93 34.63 7.26
CA ILE A 190 2.77 34.23 6.45
C ILE A 190 2.84 32.70 6.30
N ARG A 191 1.96 31.96 7.00
CA ARG A 191 1.92 30.50 6.96
C ARG A 191 1.93 30.11 5.49
N GLN A 192 2.97 29.37 5.07
CA GLN A 192 2.95 28.72 3.76
C GLN A 192 1.62 27.97 3.68
N LYS A 193 0.83 28.26 2.64
CA LYS A 193 -0.47 27.64 2.43
C LYS A 193 -0.27 26.13 2.46
N GLU A 194 -0.77 25.48 3.52
CA GLU A 194 -0.62 24.04 3.71
C GLU A 194 -1.09 23.32 2.44
N THR A 195 -0.31 22.33 1.98
CA THR A 195 -0.71 21.62 0.77
C THR A 195 -1.92 20.75 1.09
N SER A 196 -2.77 20.46 0.10
CA SER A 196 -3.95 19.58 0.31
C SER A 196 -3.58 18.22 0.90
N LEU A 197 -2.35 17.74 0.63
CA LEU A 197 -1.81 16.50 1.17
C LEU A 197 -1.49 16.62 2.67
N ASP A 198 -0.96 17.76 3.12
CA ASP A 198 -0.66 17.99 4.53
C ASP A 198 -1.94 17.96 5.37
N ILE A 199 -2.99 18.64 4.89
CA ILE A 199 -4.32 18.64 5.51
C ILE A 199 -4.90 17.22 5.58
N SER A 200 -4.72 16.44 4.50
CA SER A 200 -5.19 15.05 4.44
C SER A 200 -4.44 14.15 5.43
N LEU A 201 -3.12 14.31 5.54
CA LEU A 201 -2.28 13.57 6.49
C LEU A 201 -2.60 13.94 7.94
N GLN A 202 -2.83 15.22 8.22
CA GLN A 202 -3.25 15.68 9.55
C GLN A 202 -4.62 15.12 9.93
N THR A 203 -5.56 15.09 8.99
CA THR A 203 -6.89 14.49 9.19
C THR A 203 -6.77 12.99 9.50
N LEU A 204 -5.94 12.27 8.76
CA LEU A 204 -5.65 10.85 9.00
C LEU A 204 -5.03 10.63 10.38
N GLN A 205 -4.09 11.49 10.78
CA GLN A 205 -3.48 11.44 12.11
C GLN A 205 -4.53 11.63 13.21
N ASN A 206 -5.46 12.57 13.05
CA ASN A 206 -6.55 12.78 14.00
C ASN A 206 -7.48 11.56 14.10
N ILE A 207 -7.83 10.93 12.97
CA ILE A 207 -8.69 9.74 12.96
C ILE A 207 -8.01 8.56 13.67
N THR A 208 -6.72 8.35 13.43
CA THR A 208 -5.96 7.21 13.99
C THR A 208 -5.49 7.44 15.43
N ALA A 209 -5.43 8.69 15.90
CA ALA A 209 -5.11 9.04 17.28
C ALA A 209 -6.30 8.87 18.24
N ARG A 210 -7.53 8.97 17.75
CA ARG A 210 -8.76 8.81 18.56
C ARG A 210 -8.81 7.40 19.17
N ARG A 211 -8.76 7.34 20.50
CA ARG A 211 -8.98 6.11 21.27
C ARG A 211 -10.45 6.04 21.65
N ASN A 212 -11.11 4.96 21.25
CA ASN A 212 -12.49 4.67 21.62
C ASN A 212 -12.57 3.18 21.95
N PRO A 213 -12.39 2.80 23.24
CA PRO A 213 -12.36 1.41 23.65
C PRO A 213 -13.72 0.76 23.44
N ASN A 214 -13.76 -0.27 22.59
CA ASN A 214 -14.95 -1.05 22.31
C ASN A 214 -14.85 -2.41 23.00
N PHE A 215 -15.89 -2.78 23.73
CA PHE A 215 -15.98 -4.05 24.44
C PHE A 215 -16.89 -5.01 23.69
N TYR A 216 -16.40 -6.22 23.43
CA TYR A 216 -17.11 -7.28 22.74
C TYR A 216 -17.22 -8.48 23.67
N MET A 217 -18.46 -8.91 23.93
CA MET A 217 -18.72 -10.14 24.66
C MET A 217 -18.71 -11.31 23.67
N ILE A 218 -17.71 -12.18 23.77
CA ILE A 218 -17.57 -13.35 22.90
C ILE A 218 -18.20 -14.53 23.62
N SER A 219 -19.15 -15.17 22.96
CA SER A 219 -19.93 -16.29 23.50
C SER A 219 -20.03 -17.43 22.50
N ASN A 220 -20.02 -18.65 23.01
CA ASN A 220 -20.36 -19.88 22.31
C ASN A 220 -21.76 -20.37 22.75
N THR A 221 -22.23 -21.48 22.19
CA THR A 221 -23.48 -22.17 22.54
C THR A 221 -23.56 -22.54 24.03
N TRP A 222 -22.43 -22.88 24.68
CA TRP A 222 -22.36 -23.17 26.13
C TRP A 222 -22.23 -21.93 27.03
N GLY A 223 -22.09 -20.73 26.46
CA GLY A 223 -22.07 -19.48 27.23
C GLY A 223 -20.90 -18.56 26.87
N LYS A 224 -20.49 -17.71 27.81
CA LYS A 224 -19.50 -16.65 27.59
C LYS A 224 -18.08 -17.22 27.62
N VAL A 225 -17.27 -16.88 26.64
CA VAL A 225 -15.88 -17.33 26.52
C VAL A 225 -14.92 -16.27 27.01
N ALA A 226 -15.09 -15.02 26.56
CA ALA A 226 -14.22 -13.91 26.98
C ALA A 226 -14.87 -12.57 26.66
N ARG A 227 -14.50 -11.53 27.39
CA ARG A 227 -14.75 -10.14 27.00
C ARG A 227 -13.49 -9.57 26.38
N PHE A 228 -13.56 -9.19 25.11
CA PHE A 228 -12.45 -8.56 24.38
C PHE A 228 -12.64 -7.04 24.32
N CYS A 229 -11.60 -6.29 24.68
CA CYS A 229 -11.57 -4.84 24.56
C CYS A 229 -10.57 -4.44 23.47
N LEU A 230 -11.05 -3.70 22.46
CA LEU A 230 -10.22 -3.10 21.42
C LEU A 230 -10.13 -1.59 21.64
N PHE A 231 -8.93 -1.06 21.85
CA PHE A 231 -8.75 0.35 22.25
C PHE A 231 -9.06 1.37 21.15
N LYS A 232 -8.96 0.99 19.87
CA LYS A 232 -9.35 1.82 18.73
C LYS A 232 -9.71 0.97 17.51
N PRO A 233 -10.66 1.39 16.66
CA PRO A 233 -11.05 0.62 15.46
C PRO A 233 -10.25 1.02 14.20
N ALA A 234 -9.43 2.08 14.28
CA ALA A 234 -8.72 2.70 13.17
C ALA A 234 -7.21 2.75 13.44
N TYR A 235 -6.43 2.23 12.51
CA TYR A 235 -4.97 2.11 12.61
C TYR A 235 -4.28 2.65 11.37
N LYS A 236 -3.03 3.09 11.51
CA LYS A 236 -2.14 3.36 10.37
C LYS A 236 -1.15 2.21 10.18
N LEU A 237 -0.59 2.10 8.98
CA LEU A 237 0.51 1.18 8.71
C LEU A 237 1.67 1.38 9.69
N GLY A 238 2.21 0.29 10.23
CA GLY A 238 3.31 0.30 11.19
C GLY A 238 2.90 0.48 12.66
N GLU A 239 1.61 0.61 12.96
CA GLU A 239 1.12 0.54 14.34
C GLU A 239 0.90 -0.89 14.82
N ASP A 240 0.80 -1.03 16.14
CA ASP A 240 0.36 -2.28 16.77
C ASP A 240 -1.12 -2.21 17.13
N VAL A 241 -1.86 -3.27 16.81
CA VAL A 241 -3.21 -3.49 17.32
C VAL A 241 -3.08 -3.97 18.75
N ILE A 242 -3.52 -3.12 19.69
CA ILE A 242 -3.51 -3.42 21.11
C ILE A 242 -4.94 -3.67 21.58
N GLY A 243 -5.14 -4.80 22.27
CA GLY A 243 -6.41 -5.14 22.92
C GLY A 243 -6.17 -5.94 24.20
N THR A 244 -7.25 -6.18 24.96
CA THR A 244 -7.19 -7.00 26.18
C THR A 244 -8.33 -7.99 26.21
N PHE A 245 -8.05 -9.17 26.73
CA PHE A 245 -9.05 -10.18 27.05
C PHE A 245 -9.27 -10.22 28.55
N ASP A 246 -10.53 -10.33 28.93
CA ASP A 246 -11.00 -10.53 30.28
C ASP A 246 -11.82 -11.82 30.33
N PHE A 247 -11.27 -12.82 31.01
CA PHE A 247 -11.87 -14.13 31.20
C PHE A 247 -12.63 -14.24 32.54
N THR A 248 -12.64 -13.19 33.37
CA THR A 248 -13.34 -13.22 34.67
C THR A 248 -14.86 -13.38 34.54
N VAL A 249 -15.41 -12.96 33.40
CA VAL A 249 -16.84 -13.08 33.05
C VAL A 249 -17.16 -14.33 32.24
N ALA A 250 -16.16 -15.18 31.99
CA ALA A 250 -16.31 -16.40 31.20
C ALA A 250 -17.07 -17.47 31.99
N THR A 251 -18.01 -18.14 31.33
CA THR A 251 -18.68 -19.34 31.84
C THR A 251 -18.11 -20.62 31.22
N VAL A 252 -17.38 -20.49 30.11
CA VAL A 252 -16.71 -21.59 29.41
C VAL A 252 -15.20 -21.34 29.47
N ASN A 253 -14.44 -22.38 29.82
CA ASN A 253 -12.99 -22.26 29.94
C ASN A 253 -12.35 -22.11 28.56
N CYS A 254 -11.61 -21.02 28.38
CA CYS A 254 -10.79 -20.80 27.21
C CYS A 254 -9.40 -21.40 27.44
N MET A 255 -9.01 -22.35 26.60
CA MET A 255 -7.73 -23.06 26.69
C MET A 255 -6.64 -22.28 25.96
N GLN A 256 -6.92 -21.85 24.74
CA GLN A 256 -6.00 -21.10 23.89
C GLN A 256 -6.77 -20.11 23.03
N VAL A 257 -6.11 -19.00 22.72
CA VAL A 257 -6.59 -17.99 21.79
C VAL A 257 -5.52 -17.78 20.74
N SER A 258 -5.94 -17.66 19.49
CA SER A 258 -5.12 -17.07 18.45
C SER A 258 -5.84 -15.92 17.78
N VAL A 259 -5.11 -14.83 17.55
CA VAL A 259 -5.61 -13.66 16.86
C VAL A 259 -4.72 -13.40 15.67
N SER A 260 -5.30 -13.25 14.49
CA SER A 260 -4.57 -13.02 13.25
C SER A 260 -5.09 -11.79 12.51
N LEU A 261 -4.16 -11.02 11.94
CA LEU A 261 -4.47 -9.90 11.06
C LEU A 261 -4.65 -10.46 9.65
N GLN A 262 -5.89 -10.44 9.17
CA GLN A 262 -6.27 -10.98 7.89
C GLN A 262 -6.66 -9.87 6.91
N CYS A 263 -6.22 -10.05 5.67
CA CYS A 263 -6.56 -9.24 4.52
C CYS A 263 -7.53 -10.04 3.64
N GLU A 264 -8.70 -9.47 3.40
CA GLU A 264 -9.78 -10.06 2.63
C GLU A 264 -9.86 -9.35 1.27
N GLU A 265 -9.55 -10.10 0.21
CA GLU A 265 -9.57 -9.68 -1.18
C GLU A 265 -10.85 -10.24 -1.83
N GLU A 266 -11.85 -9.39 -2.09
CA GLU A 266 -13.13 -9.74 -2.70
C GLU A 266 -13.16 -9.26 -4.16
N THR A 267 -13.43 -10.17 -5.11
CA THR A 267 -13.64 -9.87 -6.54
C THR A 267 -14.93 -10.50 -7.03
N MET A 268 -15.42 -10.04 -8.18
CA MET A 268 -16.54 -10.65 -8.89
C MET A 268 -16.02 -11.47 -10.08
N ILE A 269 -16.44 -12.73 -10.18
CA ILE A 269 -16.14 -13.63 -11.30
C ILE A 269 -17.43 -13.98 -12.03
N ASP A 270 -17.39 -13.93 -13.35
CA ASP A 270 -18.41 -14.55 -14.20
C ASP A 270 -18.08 -16.03 -14.42
N VAL A 271 -18.68 -16.91 -13.62
CA VAL A 271 -18.66 -18.36 -13.89
C VAL A 271 -19.98 -18.71 -14.57
N ASN A 272 -19.93 -19.17 -15.82
CA ASN A 272 -21.14 -19.57 -16.57
C ASN A 272 -22.26 -18.50 -16.66
N LYS A 273 -21.89 -17.21 -16.79
CA LYS A 273 -22.82 -16.05 -16.81
C LYS A 273 -23.55 -15.79 -15.49
N GLU A 274 -23.19 -16.47 -14.40
CA GLU A 274 -23.62 -16.12 -13.05
C GLU A 274 -22.50 -15.38 -12.32
N LYS A 275 -22.85 -14.21 -11.74
CA LYS A 275 -21.92 -13.41 -10.95
C LYS A 275 -21.69 -14.11 -9.61
N SER A 276 -20.52 -14.69 -9.45
CA SER A 276 -20.08 -15.32 -8.20
C SER A 276 -19.05 -14.45 -7.49
N LYS A 277 -19.18 -14.31 -6.18
CA LYS A 277 -18.20 -13.61 -5.35
C LYS A 277 -17.03 -14.54 -5.07
N GLN A 278 -15.82 -14.11 -5.40
CA GLN A 278 -14.60 -14.79 -5.01
C GLN A 278 -13.92 -14.01 -3.90
N VAL A 279 -13.65 -14.69 -2.78
CA VAL A 279 -12.94 -14.10 -1.65
C VAL A 279 -11.66 -14.88 -1.40
N ARG A 280 -10.52 -14.18 -1.32
CA ARG A 280 -9.23 -14.73 -0.89
C ARG A 280 -8.80 -14.05 0.39
N ILE A 281 -8.28 -14.85 1.31
CA ILE A 281 -7.83 -14.37 2.62
C ILE A 281 -6.33 -14.61 2.73
N THR A 282 -5.59 -13.58 3.12
CA THR A 282 -4.15 -13.66 3.40
C THR A 282 -3.89 -13.19 4.83
N THR A 283 -3.11 -13.97 5.59
CA THR A 283 -2.74 -13.65 6.97
C THR A 283 -1.36 -13.00 7.03
N PHE A 284 -1.23 -11.90 7.77
CA PHE A 284 0.03 -11.12 7.84
C PHE A 284 0.74 -11.21 9.19
N SER A 285 0.00 -11.17 10.30
CA SER A 285 0.53 -11.34 11.65
C SER A 285 -0.39 -12.24 12.46
N LYS A 286 0.19 -13.01 13.39
CA LYS A 286 -0.54 -13.94 14.25
C LYS A 286 0.03 -13.85 15.67
N HIS A 287 -0.85 -13.63 16.64
CA HIS A 287 -0.59 -13.78 18.07
C HIS A 287 -1.25 -15.09 18.52
N HIS A 288 -0.55 -15.88 19.33
CA HIS A 288 -1.06 -17.15 19.84
C HIS A 288 -0.63 -17.34 21.28
N GLU A 289 -1.57 -17.71 22.13
CA GLU A 289 -1.34 -17.83 23.56
C GLU A 289 -2.25 -18.89 24.18
N VAL A 290 -1.68 -19.67 25.10
CA VAL A 290 -2.41 -20.62 25.95
C VAL A 290 -2.88 -19.85 27.19
N CYS A 291 -4.19 -19.71 27.36
CA CYS A 291 -4.81 -18.82 28.33
C CYS A 291 -5.52 -19.56 29.48
N LEU A 292 -5.32 -20.89 29.59
CA LEU A 292 -5.87 -21.67 30.69
C LEU A 292 -5.45 -21.08 32.04
N GLY A 293 -6.43 -20.73 32.88
CA GLY A 293 -6.22 -20.15 34.20
C GLY A 293 -5.91 -18.65 34.22
N TYR A 294 -5.83 -17.98 33.06
CA TYR A 294 -5.59 -16.54 33.02
C TYR A 294 -6.89 -15.78 33.26
N LYS A 295 -6.84 -14.75 34.12
CA LYS A 295 -7.97 -13.82 34.30
C LYS A 295 -7.98 -12.73 33.24
N TYR A 296 -6.79 -12.27 32.86
CA TYR A 296 -6.58 -11.22 31.88
C TYR A 296 -5.41 -11.57 30.96
N MET A 297 -5.51 -11.17 29.69
CA MET A 297 -4.45 -11.36 28.70
C MET A 297 -4.36 -10.14 27.80
N GLN A 298 -3.15 -9.72 27.43
CA GLN A 298 -2.94 -8.61 26.49
C GLN A 298 -2.69 -9.15 25.08
N LEU A 299 -3.28 -8.49 24.09
CA LEU A 299 -2.98 -8.67 22.68
C LEU A 299 -2.13 -7.51 22.18
N ILE A 300 -1.00 -7.84 21.53
CA ILE A 300 -0.21 -6.90 20.73
C ILE A 300 0.02 -7.57 19.38
N LEU A 301 -0.55 -6.99 18.32
CA LEU A 301 -0.46 -7.56 16.98
C LEU A 301 0.07 -6.52 15.99
N PRO A 302 1.31 -6.66 15.50
CA PRO A 302 1.94 -5.65 14.66
C PRO A 302 1.33 -5.59 13.26
N ILE A 303 1.12 -4.36 12.75
CA ILE A 303 0.69 -4.12 11.37
C ILE A 303 1.91 -3.79 10.51
N PRO A 304 2.26 -4.63 9.51
CA PRO A 304 3.48 -4.39 8.73
C PRO A 304 3.40 -3.12 7.87
N LEU A 305 4.52 -2.40 7.72
CA LEU A 305 4.59 -1.19 6.88
C LEU A 305 4.42 -1.46 5.38
N HIS A 306 4.70 -2.68 4.93
CA HIS A 306 4.70 -3.05 3.51
C HIS A 306 3.32 -3.47 2.98
N VAL A 307 2.28 -3.51 3.80
CA VAL A 307 0.92 -3.90 3.35
C VAL A 307 0.20 -2.70 2.72
N THR A 308 -0.83 -2.98 1.93
CA THR A 308 -1.67 -1.93 1.34
C THR A 308 -2.93 -1.77 2.20
N PRO A 309 -3.28 -0.54 2.63
CA PRO A 309 -4.53 -0.25 3.35
C PRO A 309 -5.77 -0.64 2.56
N ALA A 310 -6.94 -0.59 3.21
CA ALA A 310 -8.20 -0.89 2.56
C ALA A 310 -8.44 0.05 1.36
N PHE A 311 -8.89 -0.50 0.24
CA PHE A 311 -9.24 0.26 -0.95
C PHE A 311 -10.34 -0.46 -1.73
N ASN A 312 -11.01 0.27 -2.61
CA ASN A 312 -12.04 -0.28 -3.47
C ASN A 312 -11.83 0.17 -4.91
N THR A 313 -11.98 -0.76 -5.84
CA THR A 313 -11.93 -0.54 -7.29
C THR A 313 -13.10 -1.31 -7.92
N HIS A 314 -13.32 -1.13 -9.22
CA HIS A 314 -14.32 -1.93 -9.94
C HIS A 314 -13.95 -3.42 -10.03
N LEU A 315 -12.66 -3.79 -9.92
CA LEU A 315 -12.20 -5.18 -10.01
C LEU A 315 -12.13 -5.88 -8.65
N VAL A 316 -11.69 -5.15 -7.62
CA VAL A 316 -11.38 -5.73 -6.31
C VAL A 316 -11.70 -4.78 -5.17
N THR A 317 -12.26 -5.33 -4.10
CA THR A 317 -12.43 -4.68 -2.80
C THR A 317 -11.48 -5.33 -1.79
N LEU A 318 -10.64 -4.51 -1.16
CA LEU A 318 -9.71 -4.96 -0.13
C LEU A 318 -10.18 -4.53 1.26
N ARG A 319 -10.36 -5.49 2.17
CA ARG A 319 -10.76 -5.25 3.57
C ARG A 319 -9.79 -5.88 4.56
N TRP A 320 -9.79 -5.35 5.78
CA TRP A 320 -8.94 -5.84 6.88
C TRP A 320 -9.80 -6.27 8.07
N ARG A 321 -9.45 -7.40 8.68
CA ARG A 321 -10.13 -7.92 9.86
C ARG A 321 -9.15 -8.58 10.83
N LEU A 322 -9.49 -8.53 12.11
CA LEU A 322 -8.92 -9.40 13.13
C LEU A 322 -9.73 -10.69 13.15
N HIS A 323 -9.04 -11.82 13.03
CA HIS A 323 -9.64 -13.14 13.05
C HIS A 323 -9.17 -13.90 14.27
N PHE A 324 -10.13 -14.28 15.10
CA PHE A 324 -9.92 -14.91 16.38
C PHE A 324 -10.33 -16.37 16.28
N GLU A 325 -9.44 -17.25 16.71
CA GLU A 325 -9.65 -18.68 16.87
C GLU A 325 -9.54 -18.96 18.38
N PHE A 326 -10.62 -19.44 18.98
CA PHE A 326 -10.64 -19.85 20.38
C PHE A 326 -10.72 -21.37 20.43
N VAL A 327 -10.01 -21.95 21.38
CA VAL A 327 -10.27 -23.34 21.77
C VAL A 327 -10.76 -23.34 23.20
N THR A 328 -11.96 -23.89 23.36
CA THR A 328 -12.70 -23.91 24.60
C THR A 328 -12.89 -25.33 25.09
N SER A 329 -13.03 -25.51 26.40
CA SER A 329 -13.40 -26.78 27.02
C SER A 329 -14.54 -26.57 28.00
N THR A 330 -15.42 -27.56 28.07
CA THR A 330 -16.52 -27.65 29.05
C THR A 330 -16.27 -28.71 30.11
N SER A 331 -15.05 -29.28 30.19
CA SER A 331 -14.74 -30.31 31.19
C SER A 331 -14.74 -29.72 32.60
N LYS A 332 -15.53 -30.32 33.49
CA LYS A 332 -15.62 -29.93 34.91
C LYS A 332 -14.32 -30.19 35.67
N GLU A 333 -13.45 -31.03 35.13
CA GLU A 333 -12.12 -31.36 35.68
C GLU A 333 -11.15 -30.18 35.65
N LEU A 334 -11.46 -29.14 34.87
CA LEU A 334 -10.67 -27.90 34.77
C LEU A 334 -11.10 -26.82 35.76
N GLU A 335 -12.08 -27.09 36.63
CA GLU A 335 -12.39 -26.17 37.72
C GLU A 335 -11.21 -26.13 38.70
N PRO A 336 -10.81 -24.93 39.18
CA PRO A 336 -9.68 -24.80 40.09
C PRO A 336 -9.96 -25.61 41.37
N PRO A 337 -8.97 -26.37 41.88
CA PRO A 337 -9.16 -27.16 43.08
C PRO A 337 -9.48 -26.26 44.28
N GLU A 338 -10.35 -26.75 45.17
CA GLU A 338 -10.56 -26.12 46.48
C GLU A 338 -9.23 -26.12 47.27
N ILE A 339 -9.02 -25.10 48.11
CA ILE A 339 -7.74 -24.83 48.82
C ILE A 339 -7.24 -26.05 49.63
N ASP A 340 -8.14 -26.94 50.04
CA ASP A 340 -7.84 -28.12 50.85
C ASP A 340 -7.46 -29.38 50.03
N GLN A 341 -7.56 -29.32 48.70
CA GLN A 341 -7.22 -30.46 47.81
C GLN A 341 -5.74 -30.43 47.40
N CYS A 342 -4.90 -31.03 48.24
CA CYS A 342 -3.48 -31.25 47.94
C CYS A 342 -3.34 -32.47 47.00
N GLY A 343 -3.41 -32.25 45.68
CA GLY A 343 -3.24 -33.34 44.70
C GLY A 343 -3.82 -33.12 43.30
N TRP A 344 -4.27 -31.91 42.94
CA TRP A 344 -4.83 -31.69 41.61
C TRP A 344 -3.79 -31.98 40.51
N GLN A 345 -4.11 -32.96 39.66
CA GLN A 345 -3.36 -33.27 38.46
C GLN A 345 -4.23 -32.89 37.25
N ALA A 346 -3.61 -32.20 36.29
CA ALA A 346 -4.28 -31.89 35.04
C ALA A 346 -4.63 -33.19 34.30
N PRO A 347 -5.85 -33.32 33.73
CA PRO A 347 -6.23 -34.47 32.93
C PRO A 347 -5.27 -34.66 31.75
N SER A 348 -5.00 -35.92 31.38
CA SER A 348 -4.15 -36.25 30.22
C SER A 348 -4.81 -35.91 28.89
N GLU A 349 -6.14 -35.96 28.84
CA GLU A 349 -6.94 -35.64 27.67
C GLU A 349 -8.14 -34.79 28.09
N ILE A 350 -8.45 -33.77 27.29
CA ILE A 350 -9.53 -32.83 27.57
C ILE A 350 -10.36 -32.67 26.30
N PRO A 351 -11.70 -32.79 26.37
CA PRO A 351 -12.55 -32.50 25.23
C PRO A 351 -12.47 -31.01 24.88
N ILE A 352 -12.10 -30.71 23.63
CA ILE A 352 -11.94 -29.34 23.13
C ILE A 352 -12.90 -29.05 21.99
N GLU A 353 -13.30 -27.78 21.90
CA GLU A 353 -14.03 -27.25 20.77
C GLU A 353 -13.36 -25.98 20.26
N THR A 354 -13.35 -25.82 18.94
CA THR A 354 -12.85 -24.61 18.29
C THR A 354 -14.00 -23.72 17.86
N MET A 355 -13.92 -22.43 18.18
CA MET A 355 -14.83 -21.42 17.63
C MET A 355 -14.05 -20.28 16.99
N VAL A 356 -14.70 -19.60 16.04
CA VAL A 356 -14.12 -18.51 15.27
C VAL A 356 -14.95 -17.25 15.46
N TRP A 357 -14.28 -16.12 15.61
CA TRP A 357 -14.89 -14.80 15.60
C TRP A 357 -14.06 -13.86 14.73
N SER A 358 -14.68 -12.90 14.05
CA SER A 358 -13.96 -11.95 13.20
C SER A 358 -14.48 -10.54 13.41
N LEU A 359 -13.56 -9.58 13.52
CA LEU A 359 -13.85 -8.18 13.77
C LEU A 359 -13.20 -7.33 12.68
N PRO A 360 -13.98 -6.58 11.86
CA PRO A 360 -13.42 -5.69 10.86
C PRO A 360 -12.68 -4.53 11.53
N ILE A 361 -11.55 -4.12 10.94
CA ILE A 361 -10.79 -2.95 11.37
C ILE A 361 -10.50 -2.04 10.18
N ARG A 362 -10.30 -0.75 10.43
CA ARG A 362 -9.94 0.21 9.40
C ARG A 362 -8.43 0.44 9.42
N LEU A 363 -7.81 0.23 8.27
CA LEU A 363 -6.39 0.47 8.07
C LEU A 363 -6.20 1.64 7.11
N TYR A 364 -5.33 2.58 7.46
CA TYR A 364 -5.02 3.78 6.70
C TYR A 364 -3.53 3.84 6.35
N SER A 365 -3.21 4.60 5.30
CA SER A 365 -1.83 4.90 4.91
C SER A 365 -1.09 5.68 6.01
N THR A 366 0.23 5.62 5.98
CA THR A 366 1.11 6.46 6.80
C THR A 366 1.90 7.39 5.88
N THR A 367 2.79 8.19 6.44
CA THR A 367 3.67 9.05 5.63
C THR A 367 4.54 8.19 4.70
N PRO A 368 4.67 8.56 3.41
CA PRO A 368 5.44 7.76 2.44
C PRO A 368 6.88 7.49 2.84
N ILE A 369 7.52 8.45 3.53
CA ILE A 369 8.90 8.35 4.01
C ILE A 369 9.07 7.14 4.95
N HIS A 370 8.14 6.92 5.89
CA HIS A 370 8.21 5.78 6.80
C HIS A 370 8.09 4.45 6.07
N VAL A 371 7.21 4.37 5.07
CA VAL A 371 7.06 3.15 4.24
C VAL A 371 8.29 2.92 3.38
N ALA A 372 8.86 3.98 2.81
CA ALA A 372 10.07 3.90 1.98
C ALA A 372 11.30 3.45 2.78
N GLN A 373 11.39 3.76 4.08
CA GLN A 373 12.43 3.25 4.96
C GLN A 373 12.26 1.75 5.25
N GLY A 374 11.01 1.28 5.37
CA GLY A 374 10.70 -0.13 5.60
C GLY A 374 10.85 -1.03 4.37
N VAL A 375 10.80 -0.45 3.15
CA VAL A 375 10.91 -1.18 1.88
C VAL A 375 12.18 -0.72 1.17
N GLN A 376 13.30 -1.44 1.31
CA GLN A 376 14.54 -1.09 0.61
C GLN A 376 14.37 -1.28 -0.90
N SER A 377 14.12 -0.18 -1.63
CA SER A 377 14.13 -0.15 -3.09
C SER A 377 15.20 0.80 -3.59
N ASN A 378 15.83 0.43 -4.70
CA ASN A 378 16.78 1.30 -5.37
C ASN A 378 16.05 2.55 -5.89
N THR A 379 16.61 3.73 -5.64
CA THR A 379 16.08 5.02 -6.10
C THR A 379 16.71 5.48 -7.40
N VAL A 380 17.78 4.81 -7.84
CA VAL A 380 18.56 5.14 -9.05
C VAL A 380 18.46 3.98 -10.04
N HIS A 381 17.88 4.25 -11.20
CA HIS A 381 17.75 3.29 -12.28
C HIS A 381 18.55 3.74 -13.49
N LYS A 382 19.20 2.79 -14.17
CA LYS A 382 20.08 3.07 -15.31
C LYS A 382 19.65 2.26 -16.53
N LEU A 383 19.74 2.88 -17.70
CA LEU A 383 19.58 2.27 -19.01
C LEU A 383 20.75 2.69 -19.87
N VAL A 384 21.40 1.73 -20.51
CA VAL A 384 22.50 1.98 -21.43
C VAL A 384 22.02 1.75 -22.86
N ILE A 385 22.19 2.76 -23.70
CA ILE A 385 21.84 2.74 -25.13
C ILE A 385 23.15 2.68 -25.91
N ARG A 386 23.36 1.58 -26.64
CA ARG A 386 24.57 1.38 -27.44
C ARG A 386 24.41 1.93 -28.84
#